data_AF-A0A7X7Q168-F1
#
_entry.id   AF-A0A7X7Q168-F1
#
_cell.length_a   1.000
_cell.length_b   1.000
_cell.length_c   1.000
_cell.angle_alpha   90.00
_cell.angle_beta   90.00
_cell.angle_gamma   90.00
#
_symmetry.space_group_name_H-M   'P 1'
#
loop_
_entity.id
_entity.type
_entity.pdbx_description
1 polymer ?
#
loop_
_entity_poly.entity_id
_entity_poly.type
_entity_poly.pdbx_seq_one_letter_code
_entity_poly.pdbx_strand_id
1 'polypeptide(L)'
;MLDIIKWFLYAFTFSLFIFGLMTDSLINILNGLKSIMISRNILITDYFLVGGIGASFINAALLTFICLFLIQITKTKITGSGIAAIFSVSGFALFGKNLVNVWFMFLGVIIYTLIKREKISDHLYSAFFGMAMAPLTSEFIFSKWLPLETGIILSIVVGIFTGLIIVPLSRYFYRFHQGYCLYNTGLTAGLITTIIISIMRSDIV
;
A
#
# COMPACT_ATOMS: atom_id res chain seq x y z
N MET A 1 -5.38 25.43 11.10
CA MET A 1 -4.32 24.41 11.25
C MET A 1 -4.57 23.17 10.39
N LEU A 2 -5.74 22.52 10.48
CA LEU A 2 -6.04 21.32 9.66
C LEU A 2 -5.97 21.56 8.14
N ASP A 3 -6.41 22.73 7.66
CA ASP A 3 -6.36 23.03 6.23
C ASP A 3 -4.94 23.30 5.71
N ILE A 4 -4.07 23.87 6.55
CA ILE A 4 -2.64 24.05 6.23
C ILE A 4 -1.97 22.69 6.00
N ILE A 5 -2.25 21.71 6.87
CA ILE A 5 -1.69 20.36 6.74
C ILE A 5 -2.19 19.69 5.45
N LYS A 6 -3.48 19.84 5.11
CA LYS A 6 -4.01 19.32 3.85
C LYS A 6 -3.28 19.92 2.66
N TRP A 7 -3.17 21.26 2.60
CA TRP A 7 -2.47 21.94 1.52
C TRP A 7 -1.01 21.52 1.42
N PHE A 8 -0.32 21.36 2.55
CA PHE A 8 1.04 20.84 2.59
C PHE A 8 1.16 19.44 1.99
N LEU A 9 0.25 18.52 2.33
CA LEU A 9 0.27 17.16 1.78
C LEU A 9 -0.01 17.16 0.26
N TYR A 10 -0.96 17.98 -0.21
CA TYR A 10 -1.21 18.14 -1.64
C TYR A 10 -0.03 18.76 -2.36
N ALA A 11 0.61 19.78 -1.79
CA ALA A 11 1.80 20.41 -2.36
C ALA A 11 2.97 19.41 -2.45
N PHE A 12 3.17 18.60 -1.40
CA PHE A 12 4.14 17.51 -1.42
C PHE A 12 3.84 16.51 -2.55
N THR A 13 2.61 16.01 -2.66
CA THR A 13 2.25 15.05 -3.72
C THR A 13 2.38 15.67 -5.12
N PHE A 14 2.02 16.95 -5.28
CA PHE A 14 2.17 17.66 -6.54
C PHE A 14 3.64 17.88 -6.92
N SER A 15 4.51 18.10 -5.93
CA SER A 15 5.96 18.19 -6.18
C SER A 15 6.53 16.88 -6.73
N LEU A 16 6.11 15.72 -6.21
CA LEU A 16 6.49 14.41 -6.76
C LEU A 16 5.97 14.23 -8.19
N PHE A 17 4.73 14.64 -8.45
CA PHE A 17 4.13 14.56 -9.77
C PHE A 17 4.90 15.40 -10.80
N ILE A 18 5.18 16.67 -10.48
CA ILE A 18 5.96 17.55 -11.34
C ILE A 18 7.36 16.98 -11.57
N PHE A 19 8.04 16.55 -10.49
CA PHE A 19 9.38 15.97 -10.61
C PHE A 19 9.39 14.75 -11.55
N GLY A 20 8.40 13.86 -11.43
CA GLY A 20 8.24 12.73 -12.34
C GLY A 20 8.10 13.15 -13.81
N LEU A 21 7.28 14.16 -14.10
CA LEU A 21 7.09 14.70 -15.45
C LEU A 21 8.32 15.44 -16.01
N MET A 22 9.14 16.05 -15.14
CA MET A 22 10.37 16.74 -15.56
C MET A 22 11.51 15.79 -15.88
N THR A 23 11.48 14.56 -15.35
CA THR A 23 12.62 13.64 -15.41
C THR A 23 12.63 12.78 -16.68
N ASP A 24 11.48 12.61 -17.34
CA ASP A 24 11.38 11.76 -18.52
C ASP A 24 10.23 12.19 -19.44
N SER A 25 10.22 11.69 -20.68
CA SER A 25 9.14 11.93 -21.64
C SER A 25 7.85 11.21 -21.21
N LEU A 26 6.69 11.78 -21.57
CA LEU A 26 5.40 11.20 -21.21
C LEU A 26 5.24 9.76 -21.71
N ILE A 27 5.78 9.44 -22.89
CA ILE A 27 5.72 8.09 -23.47
C ILE A 27 6.52 7.11 -22.61
N ASN A 28 7.74 7.48 -22.19
CA ASN A 28 8.56 6.64 -21.32
C ASN A 28 7.92 6.46 -19.94
N ILE A 29 7.32 7.51 -19.39
CA ILE A 29 6.57 7.45 -18.13
C ILE A 29 5.43 6.44 -18.23
N LEU A 30 4.62 6.50 -19.28
CA LEU A 30 3.49 5.58 -19.47
C LEU A 30 3.95 4.13 -19.64
N ASN A 31 5.02 3.92 -20.42
CA ASN A 31 5.62 2.59 -20.58
C ASN A 31 6.20 2.07 -19.26
N GLY A 32 6.92 2.91 -18.51
CA GLY A 32 7.47 2.59 -17.21
C GLY A 32 6.41 2.28 -16.16
N LEU A 33 5.30 3.03 -16.15
CA LEU A 33 4.15 2.75 -15.30
C LEU A 33 3.54 1.37 -15.60
N LYS A 34 3.40 1.03 -16.89
CA LYS A 34 2.93 -0.30 -17.30
C LYS A 34 3.88 -1.40 -16.80
N SER A 35 5.20 -1.20 -16.94
CA SER A 35 6.20 -2.14 -16.41
C SER A 35 6.09 -2.30 -14.89
N ILE A 36 5.95 -1.21 -14.15
CA ILE A 36 5.78 -1.21 -12.68
C ILE A 36 4.49 -1.94 -12.26
N MET A 37 3.40 -1.81 -13.02
CA MET A 37 2.13 -2.46 -12.69
C MET A 37 2.16 -3.98 -12.87
N ILE A 38 2.95 -4.46 -13.84
CA ILE A 38 3.03 -5.88 -14.24
C ILE A 38 4.28 -6.56 -13.66
N SER A 39 5.13 -5.82 -12.94
CA SER A 39 6.31 -6.40 -12.32
C SER A 39 5.96 -7.27 -11.12
N ARG A 40 6.70 -8.38 -11.00
CA ARG A 40 6.76 -9.15 -9.76
C ARG A 40 7.45 -8.31 -8.70
N ASN A 41 6.70 -7.96 -7.66
CA ASN A 41 7.18 -7.08 -6.62
C ASN A 41 7.49 -7.87 -5.37
N ILE A 42 8.78 -7.92 -5.02
CA ILE A 42 9.22 -8.18 -3.65
C ILE A 42 9.32 -6.80 -3.00
N LEU A 43 9.25 -6.70 -1.67
CA LEU A 43 9.36 -5.40 -0.97
C LEU A 43 10.62 -4.60 -1.38
N ILE A 44 11.69 -5.25 -1.87
CA ILE A 44 12.96 -4.60 -2.28
C ILE A 44 12.99 -4.30 -3.80
N THR A 45 11.90 -4.52 -4.54
CA THR A 45 11.86 -4.22 -5.98
C THR A 45 11.93 -2.72 -6.22
N ASP A 46 13.07 -2.26 -6.73
CA ASP A 46 13.35 -0.87 -7.05
C ASP A 46 12.65 -0.46 -8.36
N TYR A 47 11.66 0.44 -8.28
CA TYR A 47 10.95 0.90 -9.46
C TYR A 47 11.76 1.82 -10.35
N PHE A 48 12.83 2.45 -9.84
CA PHE A 48 13.74 3.20 -10.70
C PHE A 48 14.41 2.29 -11.72
N LEU A 49 14.72 1.05 -11.34
CA LEU A 49 15.25 0.04 -12.24
C LEU A 49 14.18 -0.57 -13.16
N VAL A 50 12.95 -0.73 -12.67
CA VAL A 50 11.86 -1.38 -13.44
C VAL A 50 11.22 -0.44 -14.46
N GLY A 51 10.87 0.77 -14.06
CA GLY A 51 10.11 1.73 -14.86
C GLY A 51 10.79 3.08 -15.09
N GLY A 52 11.98 3.29 -14.54
CA GLY A 52 12.68 4.56 -14.61
C GLY A 52 12.25 5.54 -13.50
N ILE A 53 13.04 6.61 -13.36
CA ILE A 53 12.83 7.62 -12.31
C ILE A 53 11.49 8.33 -12.51
N GLY A 54 11.19 8.78 -13.73
CA GLY A 54 9.95 9.49 -14.04
C GLY A 54 8.70 8.68 -13.66
N ALA A 55 8.60 7.44 -14.14
CA ALA A 55 7.44 6.59 -13.86
C ALA A 55 7.28 6.25 -12.37
N SER A 56 8.39 6.07 -11.65
CA SER A 56 8.37 5.75 -10.21
C SER A 56 7.79 6.89 -9.38
N PHE A 57 8.24 8.13 -9.64
CA PHE A 57 7.70 9.31 -8.97
C PHE A 57 6.24 9.57 -9.36
N ILE A 58 5.86 9.32 -10.61
CA ILE A 58 4.46 9.41 -11.04
C ILE A 58 3.60 8.34 -10.35
N ASN A 59 4.07 7.09 -10.22
CA ASN A 59 3.37 6.05 -9.47
C ASN A 59 3.15 6.46 -8.01
N ALA A 60 4.20 6.97 -7.35
CA ALA A 60 4.11 7.47 -5.99
C ALA A 60 3.14 8.64 -5.84
N ALA A 61 3.19 9.61 -6.75
CA ALA A 61 2.28 10.75 -6.74
C ALA A 61 0.82 10.33 -6.95
N LEU A 62 0.53 9.51 -7.97
CA LEU A 62 -0.82 9.05 -8.28
C LEU A 62 -1.43 8.26 -7.12
N LEU A 63 -0.68 7.32 -6.56
CA LEU A 63 -1.14 6.52 -5.43
C LEU A 63 -1.38 7.38 -4.18
N THR A 64 -0.52 8.38 -3.95
CA THR A 64 -0.70 9.31 -2.84
C THR A 64 -1.91 10.23 -3.05
N PHE A 65 -2.14 10.73 -4.27
CA PHE A 65 -3.33 11.51 -4.60
C PHE A 65 -4.61 10.71 -4.36
N ILE A 66 -4.62 9.45 -4.76
CA ILE A 66 -5.72 8.53 -4.50
C ILE A 66 -5.97 8.39 -2.99
N CYS A 67 -4.93 8.19 -2.18
CA CYS A 67 -5.07 8.12 -0.72
C CYS A 67 -5.59 9.44 -0.11
N LEU A 68 -5.12 10.60 -0.60
CA LEU A 68 -5.65 11.90 -0.18
C LEU A 68 -7.12 12.08 -0.56
N PHE A 69 -7.50 11.67 -1.77
CA PHE A 69 -8.89 11.67 -2.22
C PHE A 69 -9.76 10.75 -1.36
N LEU A 70 -9.28 9.55 -1.02
CA LEU A 70 -9.95 8.63 -0.11
C LEU A 70 -10.22 9.29 1.26
N ILE A 71 -9.25 10.01 1.83
CA ILE A 71 -9.44 10.77 3.08
C ILE A 71 -10.56 11.80 2.95
N GLN A 72 -10.64 12.51 1.82
CA GLN A 72 -11.67 13.53 1.58
C GLN A 72 -13.06 12.93 1.49
N ILE A 73 -13.24 11.88 0.68
CA ILE A 73 -14.57 11.28 0.47
C ILE A 73 -15.09 10.59 1.74
N THR A 74 -14.22 9.99 2.55
CA THR A 74 -14.60 9.37 3.83
C THR A 74 -14.72 10.39 4.97
N LYS A 75 -14.38 11.66 4.70
CA LYS A 75 -14.34 12.75 5.69
C LYS A 75 -13.46 12.40 6.91
N THR A 76 -12.39 11.64 6.69
CA THR A 76 -11.46 11.23 7.75
C THR A 76 -10.66 12.44 8.25
N LYS A 77 -10.55 12.61 9.58
CA LYS A 77 -9.74 13.68 10.19
C LYS A 77 -8.26 13.34 10.09
N ILE A 78 -7.46 14.27 9.58
CA ILE A 78 -6.01 14.12 9.50
C ILE A 78 -5.40 14.24 10.90
N THR A 79 -4.80 13.14 11.36
CA THR A 79 -4.04 13.05 12.62
C THR A 79 -2.55 12.85 12.31
N GLY A 80 -1.69 12.89 13.34
CA GLY A 80 -0.26 12.58 13.16
C GLY A 80 -0.01 11.19 12.55
N SER A 81 -0.80 10.19 12.97
CA SER A 81 -0.78 8.84 12.36
C SER A 81 -1.21 8.88 10.88
N GLY A 82 -2.19 9.73 10.54
CA GLY A 82 -2.59 9.93 9.15
C GLY A 82 -1.51 10.55 8.28
N ILE A 83 -0.77 11.54 8.79
CA ILE A 83 0.38 12.14 8.09
C ILE A 83 1.45 11.07 7.85
N ALA A 84 1.80 10.29 8.88
CA ALA A 84 2.76 9.20 8.76
C ALA A 84 2.30 8.15 7.73
N ALA A 85 1.02 7.76 7.74
CA ALA A 85 0.46 6.81 6.78
C ALA A 85 0.59 7.29 5.33
N ILE A 86 0.34 8.57 5.07
CA ILE A 86 0.46 9.15 3.72
C ILE A 86 1.92 9.15 3.26
N PHE A 87 2.86 9.56 4.11
CA PHE A 87 4.29 9.49 3.78
C PHE A 87 4.78 8.06 3.60
N SER A 88 4.29 7.10 4.40
CA SER A 88 4.59 5.68 4.20
C SER A 88 4.04 5.17 2.87
N VAL A 89 2.80 5.52 2.50
CA VAL A 89 2.24 5.17 1.19
C VAL A 89 3.12 5.74 0.08
N SER A 90 3.48 7.03 0.15
CA SER A 90 4.30 7.69 -0.85
C SER A 90 5.70 7.07 -0.97
N GLY A 91 6.35 6.77 0.16
CA GLY A 91 7.68 6.18 0.19
C GLY A 91 7.69 4.76 -0.38
N PHE A 92 6.80 3.89 0.10
CA PHE A 92 6.71 2.52 -0.40
C PHE A 92 6.16 2.44 -1.83
N ALA A 93 5.52 3.50 -2.33
CA ALA A 93 5.13 3.56 -3.74
C ALA A 93 6.31 3.75 -4.70
N LEU A 94 7.51 4.04 -4.19
CA LEU A 94 8.75 4.02 -4.98
C LEU A 94 9.35 2.61 -5.09
N PHE A 95 8.89 1.67 -4.26
CA PHE A 95 9.40 0.29 -4.26
C PHE A 95 8.36 -0.71 -3.75
N GLY A 96 7.85 -1.54 -4.65
CA GLY A 96 6.98 -2.67 -4.31
C GLY A 96 5.49 -2.35 -4.13
N LYS A 97 5.06 -1.09 -4.13
CA LYS A 97 3.63 -0.69 -4.07
C LYS A 97 3.19 0.09 -5.29
N ASN A 98 2.16 -0.37 -6.01
CA ASN A 98 1.69 0.27 -7.24
C ASN A 98 0.15 0.40 -7.27
N LEU A 99 -0.36 1.01 -8.33
CA LEU A 99 -1.79 1.25 -8.53
C LEU A 99 -2.64 -0.02 -8.74
N VAL A 100 -2.06 -1.22 -8.77
CA VAL A 100 -2.78 -2.48 -8.96
C VAL A 100 -2.77 -3.31 -7.68
N ASN A 101 -1.60 -3.43 -7.04
CA ASN A 101 -1.37 -4.45 -6.01
C ASN A 101 -1.94 -4.07 -4.62
N VAL A 102 -2.28 -2.81 -4.39
CA VAL A 102 -2.77 -2.30 -3.10
C VAL A 102 -4.23 -2.66 -2.80
N TRP A 103 -5.02 -2.97 -3.83
CA TRP A 103 -6.47 -2.93 -3.71
C TRP A 103 -7.08 -4.13 -3.00
N PHE A 104 -6.55 -5.33 -3.17
CA PHE A 104 -7.13 -6.52 -2.51
C PHE A 104 -7.01 -6.42 -0.99
N MET A 105 -5.88 -5.90 -0.51
CA MET A 105 -5.69 -5.62 0.91
C MET A 105 -6.67 -4.54 1.40
N PHE A 106 -6.82 -3.45 0.65
CA PHE A 106 -7.77 -2.39 0.98
C PHE A 106 -9.22 -2.90 1.02
N LEU A 107 -9.61 -3.75 0.07
CA LEU A 107 -10.91 -4.41 0.03
C LEU A 107 -11.14 -5.27 1.28
N GLY A 108 -10.12 -6.00 1.75
CA GLY A 108 -10.21 -6.75 3.01
C GLY A 108 -10.57 -5.87 4.20
N VAL A 109 -10.01 -4.66 4.30
CA VAL A 109 -10.36 -3.70 5.34
C VAL A 109 -11.79 -3.18 5.17
N ILE A 110 -12.22 -2.89 3.94
CA ILE A 110 -13.62 -2.51 3.68
C ILE A 110 -14.56 -3.61 4.17
N ILE A 111 -14.31 -4.87 3.80
CA ILE A 111 -15.14 -6.00 4.24
C ILE A 111 -15.13 -6.11 5.77
N TYR A 112 -13.99 -5.92 6.43
CA TYR A 112 -13.91 -5.87 7.90
C TYR A 112 -14.88 -4.82 8.48
N THR A 113 -14.87 -3.60 7.92
CA THR A 113 -15.75 -2.53 8.40
C THR A 113 -17.23 -2.84 8.19
N LEU A 114 -17.58 -3.51 7.08
CA LEU A 114 -18.94 -3.99 6.83
C LEU A 114 -19.37 -5.05 7.85
N ILE A 115 -18.51 -6.05 8.12
CA ILE A 115 -18.76 -7.11 9.10
C ILE A 115 -18.96 -6.52 10.51
N LYS A 116 -18.12 -5.57 10.90
CA LYS A 116 -18.17 -4.93 12.23
C LYS A 116 -19.15 -3.77 12.33
N ARG A 117 -19.77 -3.37 11.21
CA ARG A 117 -20.64 -2.17 11.12
C ARG A 117 -19.97 -0.90 11.64
N GLU A 118 -18.66 -0.81 11.42
CA GLU A 118 -17.83 0.33 11.80
C GLU A 118 -17.64 1.26 10.58
N LYS A 119 -17.32 2.54 10.80
CA LYS A 119 -17.10 3.47 9.69
C LYS A 119 -15.71 3.25 9.08
N ILE A 120 -15.62 3.29 7.74
CA ILE A 120 -14.32 3.23 7.05
C ILE A 120 -13.38 4.36 7.46
N SER A 121 -13.94 5.52 7.85
CA SER A 121 -13.17 6.66 8.34
C SER A 121 -12.26 6.32 9.52
N ASP A 122 -12.68 5.38 10.36
CA ASP A 122 -12.02 5.02 11.61
C ASP A 122 -10.86 4.03 11.36
N HIS A 123 -10.87 3.34 10.21
CA HIS A 123 -9.88 2.32 9.83
C HIS A 123 -9.04 2.69 8.61
N LEU A 124 -9.26 3.87 8.03
CA LEU A 124 -8.59 4.26 6.79
C LEU A 124 -7.06 4.27 6.91
N TYR A 125 -6.53 4.76 8.04
CA TYR A 125 -5.08 4.76 8.27
C TYR A 125 -4.52 3.35 8.53
N SER A 126 -5.28 2.48 9.18
CA SER A 126 -4.93 1.06 9.29
C SER A 126 -4.88 0.40 7.92
N ALA A 127 -5.79 0.78 7.01
CA ALA A 127 -5.75 0.32 5.63
C ALA A 127 -4.49 0.83 4.92
N PHE A 128 -4.16 2.13 5.03
CA PHE A 128 -2.98 2.70 4.38
C PHE A 128 -1.65 2.09 4.85
N PHE A 129 -1.49 1.87 6.16
CA PHE A 129 -0.34 1.15 6.69
C PHE A 129 -0.33 -0.31 6.27
N GLY A 130 -1.48 -0.98 6.30
CA GLY A 130 -1.57 -2.39 5.91
C GLY A 130 -1.36 -2.62 4.41
N MET A 131 -1.54 -1.61 3.56
CA MET A 131 -1.11 -1.68 2.16
C MET A 131 0.41 -1.85 2.01
N ALA A 132 1.22 -1.76 3.07
CA ALA A 132 2.62 -2.18 3.04
C ALA A 132 2.77 -3.67 2.67
N MET A 133 1.72 -4.47 2.83
CA MET A 133 1.65 -5.88 2.41
C MET A 133 1.36 -6.04 0.91
N ALA A 134 1.19 -4.96 0.15
CA ALA A 134 0.89 -5.02 -1.28
C ALA A 134 1.91 -5.79 -2.15
N PRO A 135 3.21 -5.89 -1.81
CA PRO A 135 4.11 -6.80 -2.53
C PRO A 135 3.62 -8.26 -2.53
N LEU A 136 2.90 -8.72 -1.49
CA LEU A 136 2.35 -10.09 -1.45
C LEU A 136 1.43 -10.36 -2.64
N THR A 137 0.56 -9.43 -3.01
CA THR A 137 -0.39 -9.65 -4.11
C THR A 137 0.35 -9.75 -5.44
N SER A 138 1.32 -8.88 -5.71
CA SER A 138 2.19 -8.99 -6.90
C SER A 138 3.02 -10.28 -6.92
N GLU A 139 3.51 -10.72 -5.76
CA GLU A 139 4.28 -11.96 -5.63
C GLU A 139 3.45 -13.19 -5.98
N PHE A 140 2.17 -13.25 -5.59
CA PHE A 140 1.25 -14.32 -5.96
C PHE A 140 0.83 -14.26 -7.45
N ILE A 141 0.48 -13.08 -7.96
CA ILE A 141 0.03 -12.92 -9.37
C ILE A 141 1.15 -13.28 -10.34
N PHE A 142 2.35 -12.73 -10.14
CA PHE A 142 3.49 -12.86 -11.07
C PHE A 142 4.50 -13.91 -10.59
N SER A 143 4.05 -14.86 -9.79
CA SER A 143 4.85 -15.99 -9.35
C SER A 143 5.32 -16.83 -10.54
N LYS A 144 6.53 -17.40 -10.45
CA LYS A 144 7.06 -18.34 -11.46
C LYS A 144 6.51 -19.76 -11.28
N TRP A 145 5.97 -20.10 -10.11
CA TRP A 145 5.55 -21.46 -9.75
C TRP A 145 4.03 -21.68 -9.82
N LEU A 146 3.26 -20.66 -10.18
CA LEU A 146 1.80 -20.75 -10.30
C LEU A 146 1.37 -20.28 -11.70
N PRO A 147 0.37 -20.95 -12.33
CA PRO A 147 -0.36 -20.36 -13.45
C PRO A 147 -0.93 -18.98 -13.10
N LEU A 148 -1.01 -18.07 -14.08
CA LEU A 148 -1.47 -16.70 -13.86
C LEU A 148 -2.87 -16.64 -13.24
N GLU A 149 -3.79 -17.51 -13.70
CA GLU A 149 -5.17 -17.57 -13.22
C GLU A 149 -5.24 -17.94 -11.73
N THR A 150 -4.47 -18.95 -11.32
CA THR A 150 -4.43 -19.37 -9.91
C THR A 150 -3.70 -18.36 -9.05
N GLY A 151 -2.65 -17.72 -9.57
CA GLY A 151 -1.95 -16.62 -8.92
C GLY A 151 -2.87 -15.42 -8.63
N ILE A 152 -3.71 -15.04 -9.60
CA ILE A 152 -4.72 -13.97 -9.41
C ILE A 152 -5.72 -14.36 -8.33
N ILE A 153 -6.33 -15.54 -8.39
CA ILE A 153 -7.31 -15.99 -7.40
C ILE A 153 -6.69 -16.01 -6.00
N LEU A 154 -5.49 -16.57 -5.87
CA LEU A 154 -4.79 -16.66 -4.58
C LEU A 154 -4.42 -15.28 -4.04
N SER A 155 -3.98 -14.35 -4.91
CA SER A 155 -3.69 -12.98 -4.52
C SER A 155 -4.92 -12.23 -4.00
N ILE A 156 -6.10 -12.47 -4.58
CA ILE A 156 -7.36 -11.89 -4.12
C ILE A 156 -7.71 -12.46 -2.74
N VAL A 157 -7.66 -13.78 -2.58
CA VAL A 157 -7.99 -14.47 -1.33
C VAL A 157 -7.04 -14.03 -0.20
N VAL A 158 -5.73 -14.11 -0.42
CA VAL A 158 -4.72 -13.75 0.58
C VAL A 158 -4.73 -12.24 0.84
N GLY A 159 -4.88 -11.41 -0.19
CA GLY A 159 -4.99 -9.96 -0.05
C GLY A 159 -6.19 -9.54 0.80
N ILE A 160 -7.38 -10.06 0.48
CA ILE A 160 -8.59 -9.79 1.27
C ILE A 160 -8.45 -10.34 2.69
N PHE A 161 -7.93 -11.56 2.85
CA PHE A 161 -7.73 -12.16 4.16
C PHE A 161 -6.77 -11.35 5.04
N THR A 162 -5.61 -10.97 4.52
CA THR A 162 -4.65 -10.12 5.24
C THR A 162 -5.24 -8.75 5.59
N GLY A 163 -6.03 -8.16 4.69
CA GLY A 163 -6.78 -6.93 4.96
C GLY A 163 -7.89 -7.09 6.02
N LEU A 164 -8.51 -8.26 6.12
CA LEU A 164 -9.51 -8.55 7.16
C LEU A 164 -8.87 -8.67 8.55
N ILE A 165 -7.71 -9.31 8.65
CA ILE A 165 -7.05 -9.60 9.93
C ILE A 165 -6.18 -8.46 10.44
N ILE A 166 -5.72 -7.54 9.58
CA ILE A 166 -4.81 -6.45 9.98
C ILE A 166 -5.41 -5.56 11.07
N VAL A 167 -6.69 -5.20 10.96
CA VAL A 167 -7.36 -4.31 11.91
C VAL A 167 -7.47 -4.94 13.31
N PRO A 168 -8.02 -6.16 13.48
CA PRO A 168 -8.09 -6.78 14.80
C PRO A 168 -6.71 -7.13 15.34
N LEU A 169 -5.77 -7.61 14.53
CA LEU A 169 -4.40 -7.89 14.98
C LEU A 169 -3.70 -6.62 15.46
N SER A 170 -3.83 -5.51 14.74
CA SER A 170 -3.24 -4.23 15.16
C SER A 170 -3.79 -3.80 16.53
N ARG A 171 -5.07 -4.04 16.83
CA ARG A 171 -5.64 -3.75 18.16
C ARG A 171 -5.00 -4.62 19.26
N TYR A 172 -4.71 -5.89 18.99
CA TYR A 172 -4.01 -6.78 19.93
C TYR A 172 -2.55 -6.36 20.15
N PHE A 173 -1.81 -6.09 19.06
CA PHE A 173 -0.43 -5.61 19.15
C PHE A 173 -0.32 -4.27 19.89
N TYR A 174 -1.28 -3.37 19.69
CA TYR A 174 -1.34 -2.10 20.42
C TYR A 174 -1.32 -2.32 21.94
N ARG A 175 -2.11 -3.29 22.43
CA ARG A 175 -2.15 -3.67 23.84
C ARG A 175 -0.87 -4.37 24.27
N PHE A 176 -0.31 -5.24 23.43
CA PHE A 176 0.95 -5.94 23.71
C PHE A 176 2.10 -4.98 24.00
N HIS A 177 2.29 -3.96 23.17
CA HIS A 177 3.34 -2.97 23.35
C HIS A 177 2.87 -1.69 24.09
N GLN A 178 1.67 -1.68 24.68
CA GLN A 178 1.11 -0.57 25.48
C GLN A 178 1.19 0.82 24.81
N GLY A 179 1.05 0.89 23.48
CA GLY A 179 1.17 2.15 22.73
C GLY A 179 2.59 2.69 22.51
N TYR A 180 3.66 2.02 22.97
CA TYR A 180 5.05 2.47 22.74
C TYR A 180 5.49 2.41 21.26
N CYS A 181 4.88 1.54 20.45
CA CYS A 181 5.10 1.53 19.01
C CYS A 181 4.08 2.42 18.30
N LEU A 182 4.51 3.61 17.88
CA LEU A 182 3.68 4.54 17.10
C LEU A 182 3.37 4.02 15.68
N TYR A 183 4.19 3.11 15.16
CA TYR A 183 4.02 2.43 13.87
C TYR A 183 3.35 1.05 14.02
N ASN A 184 2.45 0.89 14.99
CA ASN A 184 1.83 -0.39 15.35
C ASN A 184 1.21 -1.16 14.17
N THR A 185 0.35 -0.51 13.37
CA THR A 185 -0.31 -1.19 12.24
C THR A 185 0.70 -1.61 11.17
N GLY A 186 1.73 -0.79 10.94
CA GLY A 186 2.81 -1.15 10.02
C GLY A 186 3.69 -2.29 10.53
N LEU A 187 4.00 -2.32 11.83
CA LEU A 187 4.66 -3.47 12.47
C LEU A 187 3.82 -4.74 12.32
N THR A 188 2.52 -4.65 12.58
CA THR A 188 1.59 -5.77 12.44
C THR A 188 1.56 -6.28 11.00
N ALA A 189 1.52 -5.39 10.02
CA ALA A 189 1.59 -5.72 8.60
C ALA A 189 2.89 -6.44 8.24
N GLY A 190 4.03 -5.97 8.77
CA GLY A 190 5.32 -6.62 8.64
C GLY A 190 5.32 -8.04 9.18
N LEU A 191 4.82 -8.25 10.41
CA LEU A 191 4.75 -9.57 11.04
C LEU A 191 3.86 -10.55 10.27
N ILE A 192 2.67 -10.10 9.84
CA ILE A 192 1.77 -10.93 9.00
C ILE A 192 2.48 -11.35 7.71
N THR A 193 3.12 -10.39 7.04
CA THR A 193 3.84 -10.63 5.78
C THR A 193 4.99 -11.61 5.98
N THR A 194 5.79 -11.45 7.04
CA THR A 194 6.88 -12.37 7.36
C THR A 194 6.39 -13.79 7.57
N ILE A 195 5.29 -13.99 8.31
CA ILE A 195 4.73 -15.32 8.54
C ILE A 195 4.28 -15.95 7.22
N ILE A 196 3.53 -15.21 6.40
CA ILE A 196 3.02 -15.71 5.11
C ILE A 196 4.18 -16.10 4.19
N ILE A 197 5.19 -15.22 4.05
CA ILE A 197 6.36 -15.49 3.20
C ILE A 197 7.17 -16.68 3.73
N SER A 198 7.32 -16.81 5.05
CA SER A 198 8.04 -17.95 5.65
C SER A 198 7.33 -19.27 5.37
N ILE A 199 5.99 -19.31 5.45
CA ILE A 199 5.20 -20.50 5.07
C ILE A 199 5.38 -20.79 3.58
N MET A 200 5.21 -19.79 2.73
CA MET A 200 5.39 -19.94 1.28
C MET A 200 6.78 -20.50 0.92
N ARG A 201 7.84 -20.02 1.58
CA ARG A 201 9.21 -20.48 1.33
C ARG A 201 9.49 -21.87 1.90
N SER A 202 8.85 -22.24 3.01
CA SER A 202 9.02 -23.55 3.63
C SER A 202 8.50 -24.69 2.75
N ASP A 203 7.47 -24.45 1.95
CA ASP A 203 6.87 -25.46 1.07
C ASP A 203 7.49 -25.48 -0.35
N ILE A 204 8.38 -24.52 -0.65
CA ILE A 204 9.01 -24.33 -1.98
C ILE A 204 10.50 -24.75 -1.99
N VAL A 205 11.04 -25.23 -0.87
CA VAL A 205 12.41 -25.79 -0.76
C VAL A 205 12.36 -27.30 -0.53
#